data_AF-A0A7S4UJ72-F1
#
_entry.id   AF-A0A7S4UJ72-F1
#
_cell.length_a   1.000
_cell.length_b   1.000
_cell.length_c   1.000
_cell.angle_alpha   90.00
_cell.angle_beta   90.00
_cell.angle_gamma   90.00
#
_symmetry.space_group_name_H-M   'P 1'
#
loop_
_entity.id
_entity.type
_entity.pdbx_description
1 polymer ?
#
loop_
_entity_poly.entity_id
_entity_poly.type
_entity_poly.pdbx_seq_one_letter_code
_entity_poly.pdbx_strand_id
1 'polypeptide(L)'
;DLLERLHGPFALAVWSPQRRVLLFGRDKLGRRSLVTARTDSGAVCVSSVPAYPVDQWGEVPVTGLFAVDIVDAAQPSVHHLPWREAVPFAQPWWWAASPETFPAQQRSSLVQDFARILLAAVERRAAGVAGDPQHPAAGSLRVGLLFSGGLDSTVLAALAAEALPQSETIELLNVAFDRAAPDRLTALCSFADLLARFGPERFRLILADVEPEEARRHERDICRLLGPRATHLDFNIAAALWFAARGHGAVCSPAFREQSWWRGVVSDDRHFVAVRLEATPQK
;
A
#
# COMPACT_ATOMS: atom_id res chain seq x y z
N ASP A 1 -15.39 -20.53 -8.57
CA ASP A 1 -15.96 -19.68 -9.64
C ASP A 1 -16.12 -18.21 -9.25
N LEU A 2 -16.99 -17.86 -8.29
CA LEU A 2 -17.17 -16.44 -7.90
C LEU A 2 -15.85 -15.78 -7.48
N LEU A 3 -15.14 -16.38 -6.51
CA LEU A 3 -13.90 -15.83 -5.96
C LEU A 3 -12.75 -15.78 -6.98
N GLU A 4 -12.80 -16.62 -8.03
CA GLU A 4 -11.82 -16.61 -9.13
C GLU A 4 -11.91 -15.33 -9.96
N ARG A 5 -13.14 -14.78 -10.09
CA ARG A 5 -13.46 -13.59 -10.89
C ARG A 5 -13.31 -12.28 -10.11
N LEU A 6 -13.07 -12.33 -8.80
CA LEU A 6 -12.97 -11.12 -7.99
C LEU A 6 -11.62 -10.43 -8.20
N HIS A 7 -11.67 -9.20 -8.72
CA HIS A 7 -10.51 -8.35 -8.93
C HIS A 7 -10.38 -7.35 -7.79
N GLY A 8 -9.80 -7.76 -6.66
CA GLY A 8 -9.64 -6.88 -5.51
C GLY A 8 -8.99 -7.56 -4.31
N PRO A 9 -8.57 -6.79 -3.31
CA PRO A 9 -8.01 -7.34 -2.08
C PRO A 9 -9.13 -7.98 -1.24
N PHE A 10 -8.95 -9.23 -0.82
CA PHE A 10 -9.88 -9.89 0.09
C PHE A 10 -9.16 -10.94 0.94
N ALA A 11 -9.69 -11.16 2.14
CA ALA A 11 -9.42 -12.30 3.00
C ALA A 11 -10.76 -12.69 3.62
N LEU A 12 -11.09 -13.98 3.61
CA LEU A 12 -12.40 -14.46 4.04
C LEU A 12 -12.30 -15.80 4.77
N ALA A 13 -13.27 -16.02 5.65
CA ALA A 13 -13.57 -17.28 6.28
C ALA A 13 -15.09 -17.44 6.32
N VAL A 14 -15.61 -18.53 5.74
CA VAL A 14 -17.03 -18.79 5.55
C VAL A 14 -17.34 -20.18 6.09
N TRP A 15 -18.25 -20.23 7.06
CA TRP A 15 -18.71 -21.47 7.66
C TRP A 15 -20.00 -21.95 7.00
N SER A 16 -20.05 -23.23 6.60
CA SER A 16 -21.27 -23.90 6.14
C SER A 16 -21.74 -24.92 7.18
N PRO A 17 -22.78 -24.62 7.98
CA PRO A 17 -23.28 -25.55 9.00
C PRO A 17 -23.78 -26.87 8.42
N GLN A 18 -24.48 -26.82 7.29
CA GLN A 18 -25.10 -28.01 6.67
C GLN A 18 -24.04 -28.99 6.14
N ARG A 19 -22.95 -28.46 5.60
CA ARG A 19 -21.83 -29.26 5.07
C ARG A 19 -20.76 -29.54 6.12
N ARG A 20 -20.81 -28.86 7.26
CA ARG A 20 -19.77 -28.86 8.31
C ARG A 20 -18.39 -28.53 7.74
N VAL A 21 -18.31 -27.50 6.89
CA VAL A 21 -17.07 -27.09 6.22
C VAL A 21 -16.78 -25.61 6.48
N LEU A 22 -15.54 -25.32 6.88
CA LEU A 22 -14.98 -23.97 6.93
C LEU A 22 -14.16 -23.71 5.66
N LEU A 23 -14.63 -22.82 4.81
CA LEU A 23 -13.90 -22.36 3.63
C LEU A 23 -13.18 -21.05 3.98
N PHE A 24 -11.87 -20.97 3.77
CA PHE A 24 -11.12 -19.75 3.98
C PHE A 24 -10.04 -19.55 2.92
N GLY A 25 -9.57 -18.32 2.79
CA GLY A 25 -8.53 -17.96 1.84
C GLY A 25 -8.50 -16.47 1.55
N ARG A 26 -7.60 -16.06 0.67
CA ARG A 26 -7.35 -14.66 0.37
C ARG A 26 -7.01 -14.46 -1.09
N ASP A 27 -7.00 -13.21 -1.53
CA ASP A 27 -6.80 -12.88 -2.94
C ASP A 27 -5.47 -13.38 -3.50
N LYS A 28 -5.39 -13.51 -4.83
CA LYS A 28 -4.25 -14.08 -5.58
C LYS A 28 -2.91 -13.40 -5.26
N LEU A 29 -2.92 -12.18 -4.70
CA LEU A 29 -1.71 -11.42 -4.36
C LEU A 29 -1.46 -11.33 -2.84
N GLY A 30 -2.38 -11.81 -2.00
CA GLY A 30 -2.24 -11.75 -0.55
C GLY A 30 -2.26 -10.32 0.01
N ARG A 31 -3.04 -9.41 -0.58
CA ARG A 31 -3.08 -8.00 -0.17
C ARG A 31 -3.81 -7.77 1.15
N ARG A 32 -4.62 -8.72 1.59
CA ARG A 32 -5.18 -8.76 2.94
C ARG A 32 -4.52 -9.90 3.72
N SER A 33 -4.16 -9.62 4.97
CA SER A 33 -3.63 -10.63 5.87
C SER A 33 -4.69 -11.67 6.18
N LEU A 34 -4.27 -12.93 6.20
CA LEU A 34 -5.02 -14.05 6.74
C LEU A 34 -3.99 -15.05 7.24
N VAL A 35 -4.06 -15.36 8.53
CA VAL A 35 -3.16 -16.27 9.23
C VAL A 35 -3.93 -17.44 9.79
N THR A 36 -3.27 -18.57 9.95
CA THR A 36 -3.83 -19.77 10.57
C THR A 36 -2.91 -20.31 11.63
N ALA A 37 -3.48 -20.92 12.66
CA ALA A 37 -2.75 -21.72 13.62
C ALA A 37 -3.50 -23.02 13.90
N ARG A 38 -2.78 -24.01 14.44
CA ARG A 38 -3.38 -25.18 15.06
C ARG A 38 -3.07 -25.15 16.54
N THR A 39 -4.11 -25.26 17.37
CA THR A 39 -3.93 -25.37 18.82
C THR A 39 -3.48 -26.77 19.21
N ASP A 40 -2.97 -26.93 20.43
CA ASP A 40 -2.60 -28.23 21.01
C ASP A 40 -3.79 -29.21 21.06
N SER A 41 -5.01 -28.69 21.14
CA SER A 41 -6.25 -29.49 21.07
C SER A 41 -6.63 -29.96 19.66
N GLY A 42 -5.85 -29.58 18.65
CA GLY A 42 -6.11 -29.89 17.24
C GLY A 42 -7.04 -28.91 16.52
N ALA A 43 -7.63 -27.94 17.24
CA ALA A 43 -8.50 -26.93 16.64
C ALA A 43 -7.75 -26.05 15.63
N VAL A 44 -8.40 -25.76 14.50
CA VAL A 44 -7.90 -24.86 13.44
C VAL A 44 -8.40 -23.45 13.71
N CYS A 45 -7.47 -22.50 13.84
CA CYS A 45 -7.76 -21.09 13.98
C CYS A 45 -7.47 -20.37 12.66
N VAL A 46 -8.35 -19.43 12.28
CA VAL A 46 -8.17 -18.54 11.13
C VAL A 46 -8.46 -17.12 11.59
N SER A 47 -7.55 -16.18 11.33
CA SER A 47 -7.65 -14.80 11.80
C SER A 47 -6.98 -13.83 10.84
N SER A 48 -7.36 -12.56 10.87
CA SER A 48 -6.66 -11.48 10.14
C SER A 48 -5.39 -11.00 10.84
N VAL A 49 -5.21 -11.36 12.11
CA VAL A 49 -4.04 -11.02 12.93
C VAL A 49 -3.66 -12.22 13.81
N PRO A 50 -2.38 -12.48 14.06
CA PRO A 50 -1.96 -13.58 14.91
C PRO A 50 -2.31 -13.31 16.39
N ALA A 51 -2.77 -14.34 17.09
CA ALA A 51 -2.84 -14.33 18.54
C ALA A 51 -1.47 -14.67 19.16
N TYR A 52 -1.29 -14.40 20.45
CA TYR A 52 -0.11 -14.88 21.15
C TYR A 52 -0.27 -16.38 21.48
N PRO A 53 0.76 -17.22 21.29
CA PRO A 53 2.10 -16.87 20.78
C PRO A 53 2.14 -16.83 19.24
N VAL A 54 2.81 -15.83 18.67
CA VAL A 54 2.76 -15.47 17.24
C VAL A 54 3.46 -16.49 16.34
N ASP A 55 4.47 -17.17 16.86
CA ASP A 55 5.25 -18.21 16.19
C ASP A 55 4.45 -19.49 15.86
N GLN A 56 3.29 -19.67 16.50
CA GLN A 56 2.36 -20.75 16.16
C GLN A 56 1.48 -20.43 14.93
N TRP A 57 1.55 -19.21 14.42
CA TRP A 57 0.74 -18.77 13.28
C TRP A 57 1.55 -18.85 11.99
N GLY A 58 0.91 -19.36 10.94
CA GLY A 58 1.40 -19.36 9.57
C GLY A 58 0.53 -18.48 8.69
N GLU A 59 1.16 -17.78 7.74
CA GLU A 59 0.44 -17.02 6.73
C GLU A 59 -0.30 -17.97 5.77
N VAL A 60 -1.58 -17.70 5.47
CA VAL A 60 -2.34 -18.48 4.48
C VAL A 60 -1.69 -18.33 3.10
N PRO A 61 -1.31 -19.41 2.40
CA PRO A 61 -0.74 -19.29 1.07
C PRO A 61 -1.72 -18.65 0.07
N VAL A 62 -1.19 -17.92 -0.91
CA VAL A 62 -1.97 -17.32 -2.01
C VAL A 62 -2.23 -18.31 -3.15
N THR A 63 -2.08 -19.61 -2.91
CA THR A 63 -2.19 -20.68 -3.92
C THR A 63 -3.63 -21.07 -4.23
N GLY A 64 -4.59 -20.66 -3.41
CA GLY A 64 -5.99 -21.00 -3.58
C GLY A 64 -6.80 -20.74 -2.32
N LEU A 65 -7.93 -21.42 -2.24
CA LEU A 65 -8.77 -21.51 -1.06
C LEU A 65 -8.51 -22.83 -0.33
N PHE A 66 -8.88 -22.88 0.94
CA PHE A 66 -8.73 -24.04 1.79
C PHE A 66 -10.09 -24.35 2.42
N ALA A 67 -10.50 -25.60 2.35
CA ALA A 67 -11.72 -26.09 2.98
C ALA A 67 -11.35 -27.08 4.09
N VAL A 68 -11.66 -26.74 5.33
CA VAL A 68 -11.55 -27.67 6.46
C VAL A 68 -12.89 -28.36 6.62
N ASP A 69 -12.92 -29.66 6.37
CA ASP A 69 -14.06 -30.52 6.62
C ASP A 69 -13.99 -31.01 8.08
N ILE A 70 -15.05 -30.76 8.84
CA ILE A 70 -15.19 -31.17 10.25
C ILE A 70 -16.40 -32.08 10.47
N VAL A 71 -16.78 -32.86 9.45
CA VAL A 71 -17.75 -33.95 9.60
C VAL A 71 -17.33 -34.86 10.76
N ASP A 72 -16.05 -35.27 10.80
CA ASP A 72 -15.41 -35.81 12.00
C ASP A 72 -14.57 -34.71 12.68
N ALA A 73 -15.06 -34.21 13.82
CA ALA A 73 -14.36 -33.18 14.58
C ALA A 73 -13.06 -33.68 15.22
N ALA A 74 -12.89 -35.00 15.41
CA ALA A 74 -11.66 -35.57 15.94
C ALA A 74 -10.57 -35.70 14.87
N GLN A 75 -10.94 -35.73 13.58
CA GLN A 75 -10.02 -35.87 12.44
C GLN A 75 -10.39 -34.91 11.29
N PRO A 76 -10.20 -33.60 11.45
CA PRO A 76 -10.52 -32.64 10.41
C PRO A 76 -9.60 -32.81 9.19
N SER A 77 -10.16 -32.91 8.00
CA SER A 77 -9.40 -32.92 6.75
C SER A 77 -9.32 -31.53 6.14
N VAL A 78 -8.20 -31.22 5.48
CA VAL A 78 -7.99 -29.94 4.78
C VAL A 78 -7.85 -30.19 3.29
N HIS A 79 -8.74 -29.59 2.52
CA HIS A 79 -8.74 -29.66 1.06
C HIS A 79 -8.26 -28.34 0.48
N HIS A 80 -7.26 -28.40 -0.40
CA HIS A 80 -6.79 -27.25 -1.16
C HIS A 80 -7.57 -27.12 -2.47
N LEU A 81 -8.10 -25.94 -2.71
CA LEU A 81 -8.83 -25.56 -3.92
C LEU A 81 -7.99 -24.51 -4.66
N PRO A 82 -7.07 -24.94 -5.55
CA PRO A 82 -6.13 -24.02 -6.20
C PRO A 82 -6.84 -22.99 -7.08
N TRP A 83 -6.26 -21.80 -7.20
CA TRP A 83 -6.67 -20.85 -8.23
C TRP A 83 -6.48 -21.47 -9.61
N ARG A 84 -7.47 -21.33 -10.50
CA ARG A 84 -7.35 -21.85 -11.87
C ARG A 84 -6.24 -21.13 -12.64
N GLU A 85 -6.14 -19.83 -12.43
CA GLU A 85 -5.04 -19.02 -12.94
C GLU A 85 -4.04 -18.80 -11.81
N ALA A 86 -2.89 -19.46 -11.92
CA ALA A 86 -1.78 -19.30 -10.99
C ALA A 86 -1.32 -17.84 -10.91
N VAL A 87 -0.75 -17.47 -9.76
CA VAL A 87 -0.34 -16.10 -9.45
C VAL A 87 0.60 -15.56 -10.55
N PRO A 88 0.34 -14.37 -11.11
CA PRO A 88 1.13 -13.84 -12.22
C PRO A 88 2.60 -13.54 -11.87
N PHE A 89 2.94 -13.41 -10.57
CA PHE A 89 4.31 -13.13 -10.10
C PHE A 89 5.31 -14.28 -10.28
N ALA A 90 4.85 -15.49 -10.59
CA ALA A 90 5.73 -16.61 -10.96
C ALA A 90 6.21 -16.55 -12.43
N GLN A 91 5.70 -15.59 -13.22
CA GLN A 91 5.98 -15.52 -14.64
C GLN A 91 7.22 -14.66 -14.95
N PRO A 92 8.26 -15.22 -15.61
CA PRO A 92 9.52 -14.52 -15.88
C PRO A 92 9.38 -13.24 -16.70
N TRP A 93 8.38 -13.17 -17.59
CA TRP A 93 8.23 -12.07 -18.53
C TRP A 93 7.90 -10.72 -17.87
N TRP A 94 7.37 -10.72 -16.64
CA TRP A 94 6.97 -9.48 -15.97
C TRP A 94 8.17 -8.61 -15.56
N TRP A 95 9.32 -9.22 -15.25
CA TRP A 95 10.57 -8.52 -14.91
C TRP A 95 11.64 -8.63 -16.00
N ALA A 96 11.44 -9.48 -17.01
CA ALA A 96 12.37 -9.65 -18.12
C ALA A 96 12.11 -8.73 -19.33
N ALA A 97 10.97 -8.04 -19.38
CA ALA A 97 10.65 -7.14 -20.49
C ALA A 97 11.39 -5.79 -20.33
N SER A 98 12.40 -5.52 -21.17
CA SER A 98 13.02 -4.19 -21.25
C SER A 98 12.19 -3.28 -22.18
N PRO A 99 11.93 -2.00 -21.82
CA PRO A 99 11.28 -1.03 -22.71
C PRO A 99 11.96 -0.88 -24.07
N GLU A 100 13.26 -1.16 -24.14
CA GLU A 100 14.08 -1.09 -25.35
C GLU A 100 13.66 -2.12 -26.40
N THR A 101 13.08 -3.24 -25.95
CA THR A 101 12.57 -4.32 -26.84
C THR A 101 11.37 -3.89 -27.68
N PHE A 102 10.70 -2.80 -27.30
CA PHE A 102 9.58 -2.26 -28.08
C PHE A 102 10.06 -1.17 -29.06
N PRO A 103 9.54 -1.15 -30.30
CA PRO A 103 9.78 -0.06 -31.25
C PRO A 103 9.43 1.31 -30.66
N ALA A 104 10.22 2.35 -30.96
CA ALA A 104 10.02 3.69 -30.41
C ALA A 104 8.60 4.24 -30.63
N GLN A 105 8.01 3.94 -31.79
CA GLN A 105 6.64 4.32 -32.15
C GLN A 105 5.58 3.68 -31.25
N GLN A 106 5.86 2.49 -30.68
CA GLN A 106 4.95 1.78 -29.78
C GLN A 106 5.15 2.16 -28.31
N ARG A 107 6.33 2.69 -27.93
CA ARG A 107 6.60 3.08 -26.54
C ARG A 107 5.64 4.17 -26.05
N SER A 108 5.33 5.16 -26.88
CA SER A 108 4.40 6.23 -26.54
C SER A 108 2.99 5.71 -26.24
N SER A 109 2.46 4.82 -27.10
CA SER A 109 1.14 4.22 -26.88
C SER A 109 1.13 3.32 -25.64
N LEU A 110 2.20 2.56 -25.37
CA LEU A 110 2.32 1.73 -24.17
C LEU A 110 2.31 2.57 -22.88
N VAL A 111 3.01 3.71 -22.88
CA VAL A 111 3.00 4.64 -21.73
C VAL A 111 1.60 5.22 -21.51
N GLN A 112 0.91 5.60 -22.59
CA GLN A 112 -0.48 6.09 -22.51
C GLN A 112 -1.44 5.01 -22.00
N ASP A 113 -1.30 3.78 -22.48
CA ASP A 113 -2.10 2.65 -22.02
C ASP A 113 -1.84 2.32 -20.55
N PHE A 114 -0.58 2.33 -20.13
CA PHE A 114 -0.21 2.16 -18.73
C PHE A 114 -0.82 3.25 -17.85
N ALA A 115 -0.69 4.52 -18.24
CA ALA A 115 -1.27 5.65 -17.52
C ALA A 115 -2.79 5.53 -17.39
N ARG A 116 -3.48 5.15 -18.48
CA ARG A 116 -4.93 4.92 -18.49
C ARG A 116 -5.34 3.77 -17.57
N ILE A 117 -4.63 2.65 -17.59
CA ILE A 117 -4.90 1.50 -16.72
C ILE A 117 -4.68 1.88 -15.25
N LEU A 118 -3.60 2.61 -14.96
CA LEU A 118 -3.27 3.04 -13.61
C LEU A 118 -4.28 4.07 -13.08
N LEU A 119 -4.68 5.05 -13.89
CA LEU A 119 -5.73 6.01 -13.55
C LEU A 119 -7.04 5.29 -13.21
N ALA A 120 -7.50 4.37 -14.08
CA ALA A 120 -8.70 3.59 -13.81
C ALA A 120 -8.59 2.69 -12.56
N ALA A 121 -7.38 2.29 -12.16
CA ALA A 121 -7.15 1.57 -10.91
C ALA A 121 -7.21 2.48 -9.69
N VAL A 122 -6.74 3.73 -9.80
CA VAL A 122 -6.83 4.78 -8.77
C VAL A 122 -8.27 5.25 -8.60
N GLU A 123 -8.98 5.58 -9.69
CA GLU A 123 -10.38 6.00 -9.68
C GLU A 123 -11.26 5.03 -8.88
N ARG A 124 -11.17 3.72 -9.19
CA ARG A 124 -11.93 2.68 -8.48
C ARG A 124 -11.65 2.63 -6.98
N ARG A 125 -10.44 2.99 -6.55
CA ARG A 125 -10.02 2.94 -5.14
C ARG A 125 -10.32 4.24 -4.41
N ALA A 126 -10.17 5.38 -5.07
CA ALA A 126 -10.46 6.69 -4.53
C ALA A 126 -11.99 6.91 -4.40
N ALA A 127 -12.76 6.54 -5.42
CA ALA A 127 -14.22 6.63 -5.41
C ALA A 127 -14.86 5.76 -4.33
N GLY A 128 -14.29 4.59 -4.02
CA GLY A 128 -14.80 3.70 -2.96
C GLY A 128 -14.53 4.19 -1.54
N VAL A 129 -13.59 5.13 -1.36
CA VAL A 129 -13.31 5.79 -0.08
C VAL A 129 -14.22 7.01 0.11
N ALA A 130 -14.65 7.63 -0.99
CA ALA A 130 -15.69 8.64 -0.94
C ALA A 130 -16.99 7.98 -0.48
N GLY A 131 -17.39 8.22 0.78
CA GLY A 131 -18.63 7.67 1.35
C GLY A 131 -19.89 8.00 0.54
N ASP A 132 -21.05 7.48 0.99
CA ASP A 132 -22.34 7.57 0.30
C ASP A 132 -22.56 8.90 -0.45
N PRO A 133 -22.67 8.89 -1.79
CA PRO A 133 -22.94 10.10 -2.57
C PRO A 133 -24.24 10.80 -2.18
N GLN A 134 -25.19 10.11 -1.53
CA GLN A 134 -26.43 10.70 -1.05
C GLN A 134 -26.26 11.53 0.25
N HIS A 135 -25.15 11.33 0.98
CA HIS A 135 -24.82 12.08 2.20
C HIS A 135 -23.40 12.65 2.13
N PRO A 136 -23.14 13.64 1.27
CA PRO A 136 -21.85 14.29 1.24
C PRO A 136 -21.67 15.10 2.52
N ALA A 137 -20.83 14.63 3.44
CA ALA A 137 -20.33 15.47 4.52
C ALA A 137 -19.56 16.63 3.87
N ALA A 138 -20.15 17.83 3.93
CA ALA A 138 -19.54 19.05 3.39
C ALA A 138 -18.17 19.26 4.07
N GLY A 139 -17.10 19.34 3.27
CA GLY A 139 -15.74 19.55 3.78
C GLY A 139 -15.04 18.33 4.38
N SER A 140 -15.57 17.11 4.24
CA SER A 140 -14.85 15.92 4.71
C SER A 140 -13.77 15.52 3.71
N LEU A 141 -12.50 15.63 4.11
CA LEU A 141 -11.38 14.98 3.43
C LEU A 141 -11.67 13.48 3.38
N ARG A 142 -11.73 12.91 2.18
CA ARG A 142 -12.10 11.50 2.02
C ARG A 142 -10.87 10.65 1.77
N VAL A 143 -9.91 11.15 1.00
CA VAL A 143 -8.74 10.37 0.59
C VAL A 143 -7.45 10.87 1.23
N GLY A 144 -6.79 9.96 1.95
CA GLY A 144 -5.41 10.09 2.41
C GLY A 144 -4.48 9.13 1.66
N LEU A 145 -3.27 9.60 1.34
CA LEU A 145 -2.23 8.85 0.64
C LEU A 145 -0.97 8.82 1.50
N LEU A 146 -0.40 7.64 1.68
CA LEU A 146 0.96 7.51 2.21
C LEU A 146 1.93 8.07 1.18
N PHE A 147 2.73 9.05 1.58
CA PHE A 147 3.48 9.89 0.67
C PHE A 147 4.93 10.02 1.11
N SER A 148 5.81 9.24 0.47
CA SER A 148 7.27 9.34 0.68
C SER A 148 7.91 10.41 -0.21
N GLY A 149 7.19 10.90 -1.23
CA GLY A 149 7.73 11.78 -2.26
C GLY A 149 8.46 11.05 -3.38
N GLY A 150 8.70 9.75 -3.26
CA GLY A 150 9.21 8.94 -4.36
C GLY A 150 8.22 8.88 -5.51
N LEU A 151 8.74 8.54 -6.71
CA LEU A 151 8.01 8.55 -7.98
C LEU A 151 6.62 7.89 -7.86
N ASP A 152 6.54 6.69 -7.28
CA ASP A 152 5.29 5.93 -7.18
C ASP A 152 4.22 6.69 -6.40
N SER A 153 4.56 7.19 -5.21
CA SER A 153 3.61 7.93 -4.37
C SER A 153 3.20 9.26 -4.98
N THR A 154 4.11 9.92 -5.70
CA THR A 154 3.85 11.18 -6.43
C THR A 154 2.93 10.97 -7.62
N VAL A 155 3.16 9.90 -8.40
CA VAL A 155 2.26 9.52 -9.51
C VAL A 155 0.88 9.16 -8.97
N LEU A 156 0.80 8.38 -7.89
CA LEU A 156 -0.49 8.06 -7.26
C LEU A 156 -1.20 9.32 -6.74
N ALA A 157 -0.48 10.29 -6.17
CA ALA A 157 -1.05 11.57 -5.73
C ALA A 157 -1.57 12.40 -6.91
N ALA A 158 -0.81 12.50 -8.01
CA ALA A 158 -1.24 13.19 -9.20
C ALA A 158 -2.48 12.53 -9.84
N LEU A 159 -2.49 11.20 -9.95
CA LEU A 159 -3.64 10.47 -10.50
C LEU A 159 -4.87 10.54 -9.60
N ALA A 160 -4.70 10.52 -8.28
CA ALA A 160 -5.80 10.77 -7.34
C ALA A 160 -6.36 12.18 -7.52
N ALA A 161 -5.49 13.16 -7.77
CA ALA A 161 -5.90 14.53 -8.07
C ALA A 161 -6.59 14.69 -9.44
N GLU A 162 -6.37 13.79 -10.39
CA GLU A 162 -7.13 13.77 -11.65
C GLU A 162 -8.47 13.02 -11.49
N ALA A 163 -8.49 11.97 -10.67
CA ALA A 163 -9.64 11.10 -10.47
C ALA A 163 -10.76 11.70 -9.58
N LEU A 164 -10.42 12.53 -8.60
CA LEU A 164 -11.37 13.06 -7.61
C LEU A 164 -11.92 14.45 -8.02
N PRO A 165 -13.12 14.84 -7.56
CA PRO A 165 -13.66 16.18 -7.82
C PRO A 165 -12.71 17.29 -7.37
N GLN A 166 -12.61 18.38 -8.13
CA GLN A 166 -11.66 19.48 -7.86
C GLN A 166 -11.85 20.15 -6.49
N SER A 167 -13.06 20.09 -5.93
CA SER A 167 -13.39 20.61 -4.60
C SER A 167 -12.82 19.77 -3.44
N GLU A 168 -12.31 18.57 -3.71
CA GLU A 168 -11.80 17.68 -2.69
C GLU A 168 -10.30 17.91 -2.45
N THR A 169 -9.90 18.13 -1.20
CA THR A 169 -8.47 18.16 -0.86
C THR A 169 -7.98 16.75 -0.54
N ILE A 170 -6.79 16.39 -1.03
CA ILE A 170 -6.16 15.08 -0.79
C ILE A 170 -5.11 15.23 0.30
N GLU A 171 -5.15 14.37 1.31
CA GLU A 171 -4.13 14.35 2.36
C GLU A 171 -2.93 13.50 1.93
N LEU A 172 -1.74 14.07 2.05
CA LEU A 172 -0.48 13.37 1.85
C LEU A 172 0.15 13.14 3.22
N LEU A 173 0.29 11.89 3.65
CA LEU A 173 0.86 11.53 4.94
C LEU A 173 2.32 11.10 4.77
N ASN A 174 3.24 11.94 5.21
CA ASN A 174 4.66 11.62 5.23
C ASN A 174 5.11 11.30 6.66
N VAL A 175 5.58 10.08 6.87
CA VAL A 175 6.14 9.64 8.16
C VAL A 175 7.66 9.68 8.07
N ALA A 176 8.29 10.27 9.09
CA ALA A 176 9.75 10.29 9.20
C ALA A 176 10.19 9.97 10.63
N PHE A 177 11.19 9.11 10.76
CA PHE A 177 11.84 8.76 12.03
C PHE A 177 13.07 9.63 12.32
N ASP A 178 13.47 10.43 11.33
CA ASP A 178 14.44 11.51 11.43
C ASP A 178 13.94 12.65 10.53
N ARG A 179 13.85 13.87 11.07
CA ARG A 179 13.39 15.03 10.32
C ARG A 179 14.32 15.41 9.16
N ALA A 180 15.59 14.99 9.25
CA ALA A 180 16.59 15.17 8.20
C ALA A 180 16.63 13.99 7.21
N ALA A 181 15.70 13.03 7.29
CA ALA A 181 15.68 11.89 6.38
C ALA A 181 15.55 12.33 4.91
N PRO A 182 16.27 11.69 3.96
CA PRO A 182 16.15 11.98 2.53
C PRO A 182 14.71 11.92 2.01
N ASP A 183 13.90 11.00 2.56
CA ASP A 183 12.49 10.84 2.20
C ASP A 183 11.66 12.09 2.56
N ARG A 184 11.98 12.79 3.66
CA ARG A 184 11.32 14.05 4.03
C ARG A 184 11.60 15.13 3.00
N LEU A 185 12.86 15.26 2.57
CA LEU A 185 13.24 16.21 1.54
C LEU A 185 12.54 15.90 0.21
N THR A 186 12.55 14.63 -0.19
CA THR A 186 11.91 14.16 -1.42
C THR A 186 10.39 14.42 -1.40
N ALA A 187 9.74 14.21 -0.25
CA ALA A 187 8.33 14.56 -0.06
C ALA A 187 8.07 16.05 -0.24
N LEU A 188 8.92 16.93 0.29
CA LEU A 188 8.75 18.38 0.13
C LEU A 188 8.93 18.84 -1.32
N CYS A 189 9.90 18.25 -2.05
CA CYS A 189 10.10 18.49 -3.49
C CYS A 189 8.89 18.05 -4.31
N SER A 190 8.47 16.79 -4.16
CA SER A 190 7.31 16.28 -4.89
C SER A 190 6.02 17.01 -4.50
N PHE A 191 5.88 17.44 -3.25
CA PHE A 191 4.75 18.27 -2.83
C PHE A 191 4.77 19.64 -3.52
N ALA A 192 5.93 20.30 -3.64
CA ALA A 192 6.06 21.56 -4.36
C ALA A 192 5.63 21.43 -5.84
N ASP A 193 6.03 20.34 -6.50
CA ASP A 193 5.65 20.04 -7.88
C ASP A 193 4.14 19.80 -8.02
N LEU A 194 3.55 19.04 -7.10
CA LEU A 194 2.11 18.81 -7.05
C LEU A 194 1.33 20.11 -6.85
N LEU A 195 1.78 20.99 -5.95
CA LEU A 195 1.16 22.31 -5.76
C LEU A 195 1.29 23.21 -6.99
N ALA A 196 2.43 23.16 -7.69
CA ALA A 196 2.63 23.93 -8.92
C ALA A 196 1.70 23.45 -10.04
N ARG A 197 1.43 22.15 -10.14
CA ARG A 197 0.57 21.57 -11.18
C ARG A 197 -0.92 21.70 -10.88
N PHE A 198 -1.34 21.46 -9.64
CA PHE A 198 -2.77 21.33 -9.29
C PHE A 198 -3.31 22.46 -8.40
N GLY A 199 -2.43 23.34 -7.90
CA GLY A 199 -2.79 24.44 -7.00
C GLY A 199 -2.67 24.11 -5.51
N PRO A 200 -2.56 25.13 -4.64
CA PRO A 200 -2.30 24.98 -3.21
C PRO A 200 -3.42 24.27 -2.44
N GLU A 201 -4.66 24.39 -2.90
CA GLU A 201 -5.83 23.81 -2.22
C GLU A 201 -6.02 22.31 -2.52
N ARG A 202 -5.32 21.77 -3.53
CA ARG A 202 -5.54 20.38 -3.96
C ARG A 202 -4.97 19.37 -2.97
N PHE A 203 -3.88 19.72 -2.30
CA PHE A 203 -3.15 18.80 -1.44
C PHE A 203 -2.85 19.41 -0.08
N ARG A 204 -2.97 18.58 0.96
CA ARG A 204 -2.54 18.90 2.32
C ARG A 204 -1.49 17.90 2.78
N LEU A 205 -0.25 18.35 2.90
CA LEU A 205 0.85 17.52 3.40
C LEU A 205 0.86 17.51 4.94
N ILE A 206 0.77 16.31 5.52
CA ILE A 206 0.84 16.04 6.95
C ILE A 206 2.19 15.40 7.25
N LEU A 207 2.95 16.03 8.13
CA LEU A 207 4.28 15.61 8.56
C LEU A 207 4.15 14.89 9.91
N ALA A 208 4.26 13.57 9.89
CA ALA A 208 4.29 12.72 11.06
C ALA A 208 5.75 12.45 11.45
N ASP A 209 6.30 13.29 12.32
CA ASP A 209 7.65 13.12 12.88
C ASP A 209 7.57 12.18 14.09
N VAL A 210 8.26 11.05 14.01
CA VAL A 210 8.26 10.01 15.03
C VAL A 210 9.56 10.08 15.82
N GLU A 211 9.46 10.45 17.08
CA GLU A 211 10.62 10.49 17.97
C GLU A 211 11.07 9.04 18.34
N PRO A 212 12.38 8.78 18.52
CA PRO A 212 12.88 7.43 18.81
C PRO A 212 12.23 6.77 20.04
N GLU A 213 11.95 7.55 21.09
CA GLU A 213 11.27 7.07 22.29
C GLU A 213 9.82 6.64 22.00
N GLU A 214 9.15 7.33 21.08
CA GLU A 214 7.79 6.99 20.66
C GLU A 214 7.77 5.70 19.85
N ALA A 215 8.71 5.55 18.91
CA ALA A 215 8.88 4.30 18.16
C ALA A 215 9.10 3.10 19.09
N ARG A 216 10.01 3.23 20.07
CA ARG A 216 10.30 2.17 21.06
C ARG A 216 9.09 1.79 21.90
N ARG A 217 8.21 2.74 22.26
CA ARG A 217 6.99 2.45 23.03
C ARG A 217 6.01 1.55 22.28
N HIS A 218 5.96 1.68 20.95
CA HIS A 218 5.03 0.93 20.10
C HIS A 218 5.66 -0.28 19.41
N GLU A 219 6.97 -0.45 19.49
CA GLU A 219 7.72 -1.53 18.84
C GLU A 219 7.11 -2.91 19.11
N ARG A 220 6.75 -3.19 20.37
CA ARG A 220 6.15 -4.48 20.75
C ARG A 220 4.79 -4.72 20.09
N ASP A 221 3.95 -3.69 20.02
CA ASP A 221 2.62 -3.80 19.41
C ASP A 221 2.72 -3.95 17.89
N ILE A 222 3.63 -3.19 17.26
CA ILE A 222 3.93 -3.28 15.83
C ILE A 222 4.44 -4.69 15.49
N CYS A 223 5.44 -5.18 16.21
CA CYS A 223 5.99 -6.53 16.01
C CYS A 223 4.94 -7.62 16.21
N ARG A 224 4.03 -7.46 17.17
CA ARG A 224 2.93 -8.41 17.39
C ARG A 224 1.96 -8.46 16.20
N LEU A 225 1.64 -7.31 15.61
CA LEU A 225 0.73 -7.23 14.46
C LEU A 225 1.40 -7.61 13.12
N LEU A 226 2.73 -7.48 13.04
CA LEU A 226 3.53 -7.83 11.85
C LEU A 226 3.62 -9.33 11.59
N GLY A 227 3.49 -10.13 12.66
CA GLY A 227 3.62 -11.57 12.61
C GLY A 227 2.72 -12.22 11.54
N PRO A 228 3.16 -13.35 10.95
CA PRO A 228 4.33 -14.14 11.34
C PRO A 228 5.65 -13.68 10.70
N ARG A 229 5.63 -12.63 9.86
CA ARG A 229 6.84 -12.05 9.29
C ARG A 229 7.52 -11.13 10.31
N ALA A 230 8.85 -11.07 10.26
CA ALA A 230 9.64 -10.36 11.26
C ALA A 230 10.99 -9.86 10.72
N THR A 231 11.08 -9.49 9.43
CA THR A 231 12.32 -8.89 8.92
C THR A 231 12.42 -7.42 9.32
N HIS A 232 13.64 -6.86 9.30
CA HIS A 232 13.84 -5.44 9.57
C HIS A 232 13.11 -4.53 8.54
N LEU A 233 13.00 -4.98 7.29
CA LEU A 233 12.26 -4.24 6.26
C LEU A 233 10.76 -4.25 6.54
N ASP A 234 10.22 -5.41 6.96
CA ASP A 234 8.81 -5.52 7.35
C ASP A 234 8.49 -4.56 8.50
N PHE A 235 9.36 -4.48 9.52
CA PHE A 235 9.18 -3.55 10.64
C PHE A 235 9.17 -2.09 10.20
N ASN A 236 10.10 -1.67 9.33
CA ASN A 236 10.15 -0.28 8.84
C ASN A 236 8.85 0.13 8.13
N ILE A 237 8.32 -0.75 7.27
CA ILE A 237 7.06 -0.51 6.56
C ILE A 237 5.90 -0.48 7.55
N ALA A 238 5.83 -1.44 8.48
CA ALA A 238 4.76 -1.52 9.47
C ALA A 238 4.77 -0.34 10.43
N ALA A 239 5.94 0.14 10.84
CA ALA A 239 6.08 1.33 11.68
C ALA A 239 5.59 2.58 10.94
N ALA A 240 5.99 2.78 9.67
CA ALA A 240 5.48 3.89 8.87
C ALA A 240 3.94 3.85 8.74
N LEU A 241 3.37 2.66 8.49
CA LEU A 241 1.91 2.47 8.45
C LEU A 241 1.24 2.75 9.80
N TRP A 242 1.82 2.27 10.90
CA TRP A 242 1.32 2.46 12.25
C TRP A 242 1.21 3.95 12.60
N PHE A 243 2.28 4.71 12.37
CA PHE A 243 2.30 6.14 12.69
C PHE A 243 1.43 6.96 11.74
N ALA A 244 1.36 6.61 10.46
CA ALA A 244 0.43 7.25 9.53
C ALA A 244 -1.04 7.01 9.94
N ALA A 245 -1.40 5.78 10.31
CA ALA A 245 -2.77 5.40 10.66
C ALA A 245 -3.29 6.10 11.94
N ARG A 246 -2.41 6.61 12.79
CA ARG A 246 -2.79 7.39 13.98
C ARG A 246 -3.34 8.78 13.64
N GLY A 247 -3.14 9.27 12.41
CA GLY A 247 -3.67 10.57 11.97
C GLY A 247 -3.10 11.75 12.74
N HIS A 248 -1.90 11.63 13.32
CA HIS A 248 -1.21 12.70 14.03
C HIS A 248 -0.06 13.26 13.19
N GLY A 249 0.09 14.57 13.18
CA GLY A 249 1.20 15.24 12.50
C GLY A 249 1.00 16.74 12.40
N ALA A 250 2.01 17.44 11.91
CA ALA A 250 1.96 18.86 11.62
C ALA A 250 1.53 19.09 10.16
N VAL A 251 0.60 20.01 9.93
CA VAL A 251 0.26 20.45 8.57
C VAL A 251 1.42 21.27 8.01
N CYS A 252 1.99 20.83 6.88
CA CYS A 252 3.01 21.58 6.18
C CYS A 252 2.37 22.81 5.49
N SER A 253 2.72 24.00 5.94
CA SER A 253 2.27 25.24 5.29
C SER A 253 2.91 25.38 3.91
N PRO A 254 2.14 25.61 2.82
CA PRO A 254 2.67 25.87 1.49
C PRO A 254 3.69 27.02 1.39
N ALA A 255 3.75 27.89 2.41
CA ALA A 255 4.75 28.95 2.55
C ALA A 255 6.16 28.43 2.85
N PHE A 256 6.37 27.12 3.07
CA PHE A 256 7.71 26.54 3.20
C PHE A 256 8.61 26.88 2.00
N ARG A 257 8.00 27.06 0.81
CA ARG A 257 8.69 27.46 -0.43
C ARG A 257 9.34 28.85 -0.38
N GLU A 258 8.91 29.70 0.55
CA GLU A 258 9.44 31.04 0.72
C GLU A 258 10.65 31.08 1.66
N GLN A 259 10.87 30.01 2.43
CA GLN A 259 11.92 29.92 3.43
C GLN A 259 13.30 29.87 2.79
N SER A 260 14.30 30.46 3.47
CA SER A 260 15.68 30.54 2.97
C SER A 260 16.32 29.16 2.75
N TRP A 261 16.06 28.21 3.66
CA TRP A 261 16.56 26.84 3.56
C TRP A 261 16.04 26.13 2.29
N TRP A 262 14.78 26.38 1.91
CA TRP A 262 14.18 25.79 0.70
C TRP A 262 14.86 26.32 -0.57
N ARG A 263 15.10 27.63 -0.64
CA ARG A 263 15.84 28.24 -1.76
C ARG A 263 17.23 27.63 -1.90
N GLY A 264 17.90 27.37 -0.77
CA GLY A 264 19.19 26.69 -0.73
C GLY A 264 19.12 25.28 -1.33
N VAL A 265 18.14 24.47 -0.92
CA VAL A 265 17.91 23.11 -1.46
C VAL A 265 17.68 23.14 -2.97
N VAL A 266 16.75 23.98 -3.45
CA VAL A 266 16.40 24.05 -4.88
C VAL A 266 17.58 24.56 -5.72
N SER A 267 18.45 25.38 -5.16
CA SER A 267 19.64 25.89 -5.85
C SER A 267 20.84 24.94 -5.85
N ASP A 268 20.85 23.90 -5.01
CA ASP A 268 21.97 22.98 -4.87
C ASP A 268 21.63 21.62 -5.48
N ASP A 269 21.97 21.48 -6.77
CA ASP A 269 21.84 20.24 -7.57
C ASP A 269 22.43 19.00 -6.89
N ARG A 270 23.34 19.15 -5.91
CA ARG A 270 23.95 18.01 -5.20
C ARG A 270 22.94 17.20 -4.38
N HIS A 271 21.84 17.81 -3.94
CA HIS A 271 20.77 17.11 -3.21
C HIS A 271 19.93 16.20 -4.12
N PHE A 272 20.06 16.33 -5.45
CA PHE A 272 19.26 15.61 -6.45
C PHE A 272 20.09 14.64 -7.31
N VAL A 273 21.36 14.39 -6.94
CA VAL A 273 22.32 13.57 -7.72
C VAL A 273 21.85 12.11 -7.91
N ALA A 274 20.92 11.63 -7.09
CA ALA A 274 20.31 10.30 -7.24
C ALA A 274 19.37 10.15 -8.47
N VAL A 275 19.02 11.25 -9.17
CA VAL A 275 18.09 11.25 -10.32
C VAL A 275 18.81 11.41 -11.67
N ARG A 276 20.14 11.42 -11.72
CA ARG A 276 20.87 11.28 -13.00
C ARG A 276 21.00 9.81 -13.36
N LEU A 277 19.88 9.17 -13.72
CA LEU A 277 19.92 7.95 -14.51
C LEU A 277 20.49 8.31 -15.88
N GLU A 278 21.79 8.06 -16.02
CA GLU A 278 22.58 7.91 -17.24
C GLU A 278 21.99 8.55 -18.51
N ALA A 279 22.29 9.83 -18.74
CA ALA A 279 22.54 10.26 -20.11
C ALA A 279 23.86 9.62 -20.55
N THR A 280 23.78 8.43 -21.14
CA THR A 280 24.95 7.78 -21.76
C THR A 280 25.52 8.74 -22.81
N PRO A 281 26.78 9.19 -22.73
CA PRO A 281 27.39 9.89 -23.85
C PRO A 281 27.58 8.87 -24.97
N GLN A 282 26.97 9.11 -26.12
CA GLN A 282 27.27 8.38 -27.36
C GLN A 282 28.78 8.41 -27.60
N LYS A 283 29.39 7.22 -27.72
CA LYS A 283 30.66 6.99 -28.41
C LYS A 283 30.38 6.16 -29.64
#